data_AF-A0A0A7LL66-F1
#
_entry.id   AF-A0A0A7LL66-F1
#
_cell.length_a   1.000
_cell.length_b   1.000
_cell.length_c   1.000
_cell.angle_alpha   90.00
_cell.angle_beta   90.00
_cell.angle_gamma   90.00
#
_symmetry.space_group_name_H-M   'P 1'
#
loop_
_entity.id
_entity.type
_entity.pdbx_description
1 polymer ?
#
loop_
_entity_poly.entity_id
_entity_poly.type
_entity_poly.pdbx_seq_one_letter_code
_entity_poly.pdbx_strand_id
1 'polypeptide(L)'
;MHRLFLATVASLLALSLISSCKEENVNLQLDCARGRVIGRSCNGLLIQLLEETTVGQSITYQDTVYTNVFGTYSPLADTLKAGDTFVFSLQSATDADAAARPCQAIYQSYDVPQLTVGPAKCQK
;
A
#
# COMPACT_ATOMS: atom_id res chain seq x y z
N MET A 1 63.82 -9.89 -14.81
CA MET A 1 63.48 -8.73 -15.67
C MET A 1 61.98 -8.52 -15.60
N HIS A 2 61.55 -7.29 -15.33
CA HIS A 2 60.15 -6.85 -15.14
C HIS A 2 59.29 -7.09 -16.38
N ARG A 3 58.00 -7.44 -16.20
CA ARG A 3 56.79 -6.92 -16.92
C ARG A 3 55.56 -7.28 -16.08
N LEU A 4 54.99 -6.32 -15.34
CA LEU A 4 53.87 -5.43 -15.72
C LEU A 4 52.53 -5.92 -15.14
N PHE A 5 52.14 -5.25 -14.05
CA PHE A 5 50.78 -5.03 -13.60
C PHE A 5 49.86 -4.63 -14.76
N LEU A 6 48.67 -5.25 -14.84
CA LEU A 6 47.44 -4.78 -15.48
C LEU A 6 46.30 -5.64 -14.88
N ALA A 7 45.68 -5.21 -13.78
CA ALA A 7 44.42 -4.46 -13.79
C ALA A 7 43.27 -5.21 -14.47
N THR A 8 42.52 -6.00 -13.70
CA THR A 8 41.08 -6.25 -13.93
C THR A 8 40.35 -6.33 -12.60
N VAL A 9 40.03 -5.15 -12.06
CA VAL A 9 38.93 -4.96 -11.12
C VAL A 9 37.64 -5.10 -11.93
N ALA A 10 37.05 -6.29 -11.98
CA ALA A 10 35.70 -6.49 -12.55
C ALA A 10 35.19 -7.91 -12.26
N SER A 11 34.71 -8.15 -11.04
CA SER A 11 33.68 -9.18 -10.78
C SER A 11 33.12 -9.06 -9.36
N LEU A 12 32.80 -7.84 -8.96
CA LEU A 12 31.87 -7.57 -7.86
C LEU A 12 30.64 -6.98 -8.50
N LEU A 13 29.56 -7.77 -8.59
CA LEU A 13 28.14 -7.40 -8.78
C LEU A 13 27.40 -8.54 -9.50
N ALA A 14 27.13 -9.62 -8.77
CA ALA A 14 26.14 -10.61 -9.16
C ALA A 14 25.27 -10.95 -7.94
N LEU A 15 24.69 -9.92 -7.32
CA LEU A 15 23.65 -10.04 -6.29
C LEU A 15 22.71 -8.85 -6.40
N SER A 16 21.82 -8.85 -7.38
CA SER A 16 20.73 -7.86 -7.41
C SER A 16 19.55 -8.22 -8.32
N LEU A 17 19.23 -9.50 -8.50
CA LEU A 17 18.02 -9.88 -9.25
C LEU A 17 17.29 -11.04 -8.57
N ILE A 18 17.04 -10.91 -7.26
CA ILE A 18 15.79 -11.45 -6.71
C ILE A 18 14.84 -10.26 -6.65
N SER A 19 14.44 -9.79 -7.83
CA SER A 19 13.28 -8.94 -7.98
C SER A 19 12.09 -9.77 -7.52
N SER A 20 11.71 -9.63 -6.26
CA SER A 20 10.44 -10.12 -5.77
C SER A 20 9.34 -9.23 -6.35
N CYS A 21 9.12 -9.32 -7.66
CA CYS A 21 7.83 -8.96 -8.26
C CYS A 21 6.84 -10.00 -7.78
N LYS A 22 6.37 -9.83 -6.54
CA LYS A 22 5.24 -10.57 -6.02
C LYS A 22 3.99 -9.98 -6.67
N GLU A 23 3.80 -10.22 -7.96
CA GLU A 23 2.49 -10.14 -8.59
C GLU A 23 1.68 -11.34 -8.12
N GLU A 24 1.26 -11.28 -6.86
CA GLU A 24 0.13 -12.07 -6.44
C GLU A 24 -1.09 -11.19 -6.68
N ASN A 25 -1.64 -11.28 -7.90
CA ASN A 25 -2.99 -10.83 -8.22
C ASN A 25 -3.96 -11.73 -7.45
N VAL A 26 -3.94 -11.63 -6.12
CA VAL A 26 -5.02 -12.12 -5.28
C VAL A 26 -6.22 -11.29 -5.69
N ASN A 27 -7.26 -11.95 -6.20
CA ASN A 27 -8.54 -11.30 -6.47
C ASN A 27 -9.19 -10.97 -5.11
N LEU A 28 -8.64 -9.95 -4.45
CA LEU A 28 -9.17 -9.41 -3.22
C LEU A 28 -10.44 -8.68 -3.58
N GLN A 29 -11.57 -9.22 -3.16
CA GLN A 29 -12.86 -8.56 -3.22
C GLN A 29 -13.62 -8.81 -1.92
N LEU A 30 -13.82 -7.75 -1.14
CA LEU A 30 -14.68 -7.77 0.04
C LEU A 30 -15.84 -6.81 -0.24
N ASP A 31 -17.05 -7.33 -0.32
CA ASP A 31 -18.23 -6.50 -0.60
C ASP A 31 -18.68 -5.68 0.62
N CYS A 32 -18.36 -6.18 1.82
CA CYS A 32 -18.60 -5.53 3.12
C CYS A 32 -17.40 -5.70 4.03
N ALA A 33 -16.61 -4.66 4.14
CA ALA A 33 -15.49 -4.56 5.06
C ALA A 33 -15.70 -3.36 5.97
N ARG A 34 -15.39 -3.51 7.27
CA ARG A 34 -15.33 -2.42 8.22
C ARG A 34 -13.87 -2.00 8.41
N GLY A 35 -13.62 -0.70 8.37
CA GLY A 35 -12.28 -0.16 8.60
C GLY A 35 -12.30 1.16 9.35
N ARG A 36 -11.16 1.47 9.95
CA ARG A 36 -10.91 2.70 10.70
C ARG A 36 -9.91 3.57 9.96
N VAL A 37 -10.23 4.84 9.77
CA VAL A 37 -9.31 5.82 9.18
C VAL A 37 -8.21 6.13 10.20
N ILE A 38 -6.95 5.94 9.82
CA ILE A 38 -5.77 6.31 10.62
C ILE A 38 -5.35 7.74 10.31
N GLY A 39 -5.34 8.10 9.03
CA GLY A 39 -4.85 9.39 8.57
C GLY A 39 -4.84 9.49 7.05
N ARG A 40 -4.13 10.48 6.53
CA ARG A 40 -3.93 10.67 5.09
C ARG A 40 -2.69 9.92 4.63
N SER A 41 -2.76 9.32 3.46
CA SER A 41 -1.61 8.82 2.70
C SER A 41 -1.40 9.70 1.47
N CYS A 42 -0.31 9.48 0.75
CA CYS A 42 -0.03 10.24 -0.46
C CYS A 42 -1.12 10.15 -1.54
N ASN A 43 -1.83 9.03 -1.58
CA ASN A 43 -2.79 8.71 -2.64
C ASN A 43 -4.26 8.78 -2.16
N GLY A 44 -4.49 8.99 -0.86
CA GLY A 44 -5.81 8.99 -0.25
C GLY A 44 -5.74 8.90 1.26
N LEU A 45 -6.33 7.85 1.85
CA LEU A 45 -6.31 7.60 3.29
C LEU A 45 -5.47 6.36 3.63
N LEU A 46 -5.02 6.31 4.88
CA LEU A 46 -4.58 5.09 5.55
C LEU A 46 -5.76 4.52 6.33
N ILE A 47 -6.05 3.24 6.13
CA ILE A 47 -7.17 2.55 6.76
C ILE A 47 -6.67 1.28 7.44
N GLN A 48 -7.02 1.10 8.70
CA GLN A 48 -6.94 -0.19 9.39
C GLN A 48 -8.17 -1.01 9.03
N LEU A 49 -7.97 -2.18 8.42
CA LEU A 49 -9.04 -3.15 8.23
C LEU A 49 -9.34 -3.84 9.57
N LEU A 50 -10.62 -3.89 9.96
CA LEU A 50 -11.07 -4.47 11.22
C LEU A 50 -11.59 -5.91 11.07
N GLU A 51 -11.55 -6.44 9.86
CA GLU A 51 -11.88 -7.84 9.56
C GLU A 51 -10.71 -8.77 9.94
N GLU A 52 -11.02 -10.04 10.15
CA GLU A 52 -10.00 -11.07 10.42
C GLU A 52 -9.10 -11.34 9.21
N THR A 53 -9.60 -11.08 8.00
CA THR A 53 -8.83 -11.19 6.76
C THR A 53 -7.66 -10.21 6.77
N THR A 54 -6.44 -10.73 6.68
CA THR A 54 -5.23 -9.91 6.63
C THR A 54 -4.90 -9.54 5.19
N VAL A 55 -5.05 -8.26 4.86
CA VAL A 55 -4.76 -7.70 3.53
C VAL A 55 -3.70 -6.61 3.58
N GLY A 56 -3.51 -5.99 4.74
CA GLY A 56 -2.60 -4.89 4.98
C GLY A 56 -1.32 -5.29 5.70
N GLN A 57 -0.56 -4.29 6.10
CA GLN A 57 0.66 -4.43 6.90
C GLN A 57 0.55 -3.71 8.23
N SER A 58 1.45 -4.02 9.16
CA SER A 58 1.55 -3.27 10.41
C SER A 58 2.41 -2.03 10.22
N ILE A 59 1.95 -0.88 10.71
CA ILE A 59 2.72 0.37 10.69
C ILE A 59 2.70 1.02 12.06
N THR A 60 3.70 1.87 12.31
CA THR A 60 3.65 2.83 13.43
C THR A 60 3.24 4.19 12.88
N TYR A 61 2.17 4.77 13.42
CA TYR A 61 1.68 6.09 13.07
C TYR A 61 1.43 6.88 14.36
N GLN A 62 2.09 8.02 14.52
CA GLN A 62 2.00 8.86 15.73
C GLN A 62 2.14 8.04 17.03
N ASP A 63 3.25 7.29 17.14
CA ASP A 63 3.60 6.44 18.29
C ASP A 63 2.61 5.31 18.61
N THR A 64 1.65 5.04 17.73
CA THR A 64 0.69 3.94 17.86
C THR A 64 0.95 2.90 16.78
N VAL A 65 1.00 1.63 17.17
CA VAL A 65 1.10 0.51 16.24
C VAL A 65 -0.31 0.13 15.77
N TYR A 66 -0.52 0.21 14.46
CA TYR A 66 -1.73 -0.26 13.79
C TYR A 66 -1.39 -1.50 12.98
N THR A 67 -2.27 -2.50 13.04
CA THR A 67 -2.14 -3.76 12.27
C THR A 67 -3.11 -3.76 11.09
N ASN A 68 -2.86 -4.56 10.07
CA ASN A 68 -3.74 -4.76 8.92
C ASN A 68 -4.11 -3.43 8.19
N VAL A 69 -3.09 -2.57 8.00
CA VAL A 69 -3.22 -1.25 7.40
C VAL A 69 -2.94 -1.28 5.90
N PHE A 70 -3.78 -0.59 5.14
CA PHE A 70 -3.62 -0.36 3.71
C PHE A 70 -3.83 1.12 3.37
N GLY A 71 -3.26 1.55 2.24
CA GLY A 71 -3.51 2.86 1.65
C GLY A 71 -4.60 2.79 0.59
N THR A 72 -5.26 3.91 0.30
CA THR A 72 -6.29 3.96 -0.75
C THR A 72 -5.88 4.83 -1.93
N TYR A 73 -6.27 4.42 -3.15
CA TYR A 73 -6.31 5.31 -4.33
C TYR A 73 -7.68 6.00 -4.54
N SER A 74 -8.72 5.61 -3.78
CA SER A 74 -10.08 6.12 -4.00
C SER A 74 -10.28 7.56 -3.52
N PRO A 75 -11.15 8.34 -4.20
CA PRO A 75 -11.75 9.55 -3.65
C PRO A 75 -12.75 9.17 -2.56
N LEU A 76 -12.25 8.75 -1.39
CA LEU A 76 -13.08 8.70 -0.21
C LEU A 76 -13.56 10.12 0.12
N ALA A 77 -14.78 10.21 0.64
CA ALA A 77 -15.37 11.50 0.97
C ALA A 77 -14.43 12.30 1.91
N ASP A 78 -14.16 13.55 1.57
CA ASP A 78 -13.32 14.47 2.37
C ASP A 78 -13.83 14.67 3.81
N THR A 79 -15.04 14.20 4.10
CA THR A 79 -15.68 14.21 5.41
C THR A 79 -15.10 13.17 6.37
N LEU A 80 -14.42 12.12 5.88
CA LEU A 80 -13.83 11.08 6.72
C LEU A 80 -12.55 11.59 7.41
N LYS A 81 -12.50 11.45 8.73
CA LYS A 81 -11.41 11.92 9.59
C LYS A 81 -10.72 10.78 10.30
N ALA A 82 -9.49 11.02 10.74
CA ALA A 82 -8.76 10.08 11.59
C ALA A 82 -9.61 9.69 12.82
N GLY A 83 -9.74 8.39 13.05
CA GLY A 83 -10.59 7.81 14.08
C GLY A 83 -11.94 7.30 13.59
N ASP A 84 -12.46 7.81 12.47
CA ASP A 84 -13.76 7.41 11.93
C ASP A 84 -13.74 5.94 11.51
N THR A 85 -14.86 5.26 11.73
CA THR A 85 -15.09 3.88 11.29
C THR A 85 -16.27 3.85 10.35
N PHE A 86 -16.14 3.13 9.23
CA PHE A 86 -17.20 3.00 8.23
C PHE A 86 -17.12 1.66 7.51
N VAL A 87 -18.19 1.33 6.78
CA VAL A 87 -18.31 0.11 5.98
C VAL A 87 -18.14 0.45 4.50
N PHE A 88 -17.39 -0.35 3.77
CA PHE A 88 -17.05 -0.16 2.36
C PHE A 88 -16.94 -1.50 1.63
N SER A 89 -16.91 -1.43 0.30
CA SER A 89 -16.35 -2.52 -0.50
C SER A 89 -14.86 -2.29 -0.73
N LEU A 90 -14.07 -3.35 -0.76
CA LEU A 90 -12.62 -3.33 -0.92
C LEU A 90 -12.22 -4.20 -2.11
N GLN A 91 -11.34 -3.69 -2.97
CA GLN A 91 -10.80 -4.42 -4.10
C GLN A 91 -9.33 -4.06 -4.36
N SER A 92 -8.62 -4.94 -5.08
CA SER A 92 -7.28 -4.62 -5.59
C SER A 92 -7.32 -3.36 -6.46
N ALA A 93 -6.29 -2.52 -6.33
CA ALA A 93 -6.13 -1.34 -7.19
C ALA A 93 -5.77 -1.75 -8.61
N THR A 94 -6.29 -1.01 -9.58
CA THR A 94 -5.89 -1.12 -10.99
C THR A 94 -4.81 -0.09 -11.32
N ASP A 95 -4.08 -0.28 -12.42
CA ASP A 95 -3.11 0.71 -12.90
C ASP A 95 -3.75 2.08 -13.17
N ALA A 96 -5.02 2.09 -13.59
CA ALA A 96 -5.79 3.31 -13.81
C ALA A 96 -6.05 4.08 -12.51
N ASP A 97 -6.30 3.37 -11.40
CA ASP A 97 -6.49 3.98 -10.08
C ASP A 97 -5.20 4.67 -9.62
N ALA A 98 -4.06 4.01 -9.81
CA ALA A 98 -2.74 4.55 -9.46
C ALA A 98 -2.37 5.78 -10.30
N ALA A 99 -2.61 5.73 -11.62
CA ALA A 99 -2.31 6.82 -12.54
C ALA A 99 -3.16 8.08 -12.28
N ALA A 100 -4.41 7.91 -11.83
CA ALA A 100 -5.31 9.03 -11.51
C ALA A 100 -4.88 9.81 -10.26
N ARG A 101 -4.01 9.25 -9.42
CA ARG A 101 -3.59 9.82 -8.14
C ARG A 101 -2.06 9.82 -8.03
N PRO A 102 -1.37 10.67 -8.81
CA PRO A 102 0.05 10.87 -8.60
C PRO A 102 0.26 11.41 -7.17
N CYS A 103 1.06 10.66 -6.42
CA CYS A 103 1.50 11.04 -5.08
C CYS A 103 2.11 12.46 -5.12
N GLN A 104 1.46 13.41 -4.45
CA GLN A 104 2.03 14.75 -4.30
C GLN A 104 3.14 14.69 -3.24
N ALA A 105 4.32 15.22 -3.56
CA ALA A 105 5.52 15.15 -2.73
C ALA A 105 5.40 15.73 -1.29
N ILE A 106 4.26 16.33 -0.95
CA ILE A 106 3.96 16.87 0.39
C ILE A 106 3.39 15.83 1.36
N TYR A 107 2.97 14.66 0.87
CA TYR A 107 2.40 13.61 1.70
C TYR A 107 3.38 12.47 1.91
N GLN A 108 3.33 11.87 3.09
CA GLN A 108 4.13 10.69 3.40
C GLN A 108 3.60 9.47 2.65
N SER A 109 4.50 8.78 1.97
CA SER A 109 4.26 7.45 1.44
C SER A 109 4.51 6.43 2.53
N TYR A 110 3.61 5.45 2.62
CA TYR A 110 3.72 4.34 3.55
C TYR A 110 3.92 3.08 2.72
N ASP A 111 4.83 2.22 3.16
CA ASP A 111 5.05 0.90 2.56
C ASP A 111 3.94 -0.05 3.01
N VAL A 112 2.74 0.17 2.49
CA VAL A 112 1.55 -0.65 2.72
C VAL A 112 0.87 -0.92 1.39
N PRO A 113 0.13 -2.04 1.25
CA PRO A 113 -0.67 -2.32 0.07
C PRO A 113 -1.60 -1.14 -0.25
N GLN A 114 -1.71 -0.81 -1.54
CA GLN A 114 -2.58 0.24 -2.01
C GLN A 114 -3.80 -0.39 -2.68
N LEU A 115 -4.99 -0.08 -2.17
CA LEU A 115 -6.25 -0.71 -2.55
C LEU A 115 -7.29 0.33 -2.98
N THR A 116 -8.35 -0.14 -3.61
CA THR A 116 -9.50 0.69 -3.97
C THR A 116 -10.67 0.35 -3.07
N VAL A 117 -11.25 1.39 -2.49
CA VAL A 117 -12.47 1.33 -1.68
C VAL A 117 -13.63 1.96 -2.43
N GLY A 118 -14.80 1.34 -2.32
CA GLY A 118 -16.04 1.81 -2.93
C GLY A 118 -17.21 1.78 -1.95
N PRO A 119 -18.41 2.17 -2.40
CA PRO A 119 -19.63 2.02 -1.62
C PRO A 119 -19.80 0.57 -1.15
N ALA A 120 -20.26 0.38 0.08
CA ALA A 120 -20.55 -0.95 0.61
C ALA A 120 -21.62 -1.67 -0.23
N LYS A 121 -21.44 -2.97 -0.46
CA LYS A 121 -22.33 -3.82 -1.26
C LYS A 121 -23.01 -4.88 -0.40
N CYS A 122 -23.41 -4.51 0.82
CA CYS A 122 -24.03 -5.44 1.75
C CYS A 122 -25.42 -5.83 1.26
N GLN A 123 -25.62 -7.15 1.11
CA GLN A 123 -26.96 -7.69 0.88
C GLN A 123 -27.84 -7.33 2.09
N LYS A 124 -29.05 -6.83 1.80
CA LYS A 124 -30.04 -6.45 2.81
C LYS A 124 -30.71 -7.66 3.41
#